data_AF-A0A396P4R6-F1
#
_entry.id   AF-A0A396P4R6-F1
#
_cell.length_a   1.000
_cell.length_b   1.000
_cell.length_c   1.000
_cell.angle_alpha   90.00
_cell.angle_beta   90.00
_cell.angle_gamma   90.00
#
_symmetry.space_group_name_H-M   'P 1'
#
loop_
_entity.id
_entity.type
_entity.pdbx_description
1 polymer ?
#
loop_
_entity_poly.entity_id
_entity_poly.type
_entity_poly.pdbx_seq_one_letter_code
_entity_poly.pdbx_strand_id
1 'polypeptide(L)'
;MSNNRSEIQYVHGEKMKKLHSSNRGLTFSITPNEQYYPGGHYIYEVRPTCIIIRPSKSGLKISKKRSGANINALFDLRSKKVRDAVSRCSHMEMEVLQDKIIVRCIRSIKDKIVPIERVLAELSVSKVVLKAAAGIEGQISIAEYLYSIGFSDWNTTVNEEVRSVFSVMSLFSGAGMLDWPFHLDPAFEINYACDSDAAACESYRHNIGNHIVCRDVREVSGKIPPQHLIIGGPSCKPFSSSNRRRRMENHEDVDLVDEYIRITQENYPEIFVIENVPQFITCESGKFLSKVLQKLSHRYTITSNIVRDCDIGGYTTRKRAIIIGSRIGKIQLPQLKLYPFHTVREALSKVTSKWYNYFDVTTSRPETEKRMALVRPGHNFKDIPEFRDNKTMHSDRYYRLDYDSVSPTIVNWRKLPIIHPTENRTLTVAEASALMGFDQRFEFHGTIGERQQQCGNGCTYAIGSLIKKVTKEALLRYHCDPILSV
;
A
#
# COMPACT_ATOMS: atom_id res chain seq x y z
N MET A 1 43.05 10.48 41.07
CA MET A 1 42.11 11.04 42.06
C MET A 1 41.29 12.12 41.38
N SER A 2 39.99 11.92 41.22
CA SER A 2 39.02 13.01 41.01
C SER A 2 37.64 12.51 41.42
N ASN A 3 37.23 12.90 42.63
CA ASN A 3 35.90 12.71 43.17
C ASN A 3 34.89 13.50 42.31
N ASN A 4 34.17 12.84 41.41
CA ASN A 4 33.05 13.46 40.70
C ASN A 4 31.78 13.34 41.57
N ARG A 5 31.50 14.41 42.33
CA ARG A 5 30.19 14.63 42.96
C ARG A 5 29.15 14.82 41.86
N SER A 6 28.12 13.98 41.86
CA SER A 6 26.94 14.11 41.01
C SER A 6 26.18 15.39 41.34
N GLU A 7 26.08 16.33 40.40
CA GLU A 7 25.20 17.50 40.51
C GLU A 7 23.73 17.08 40.37
N ILE A 8 22.88 17.65 41.22
CA ILE A 8 21.43 17.43 41.25
C ILE A 8 20.79 18.68 40.65
N GLN A 9 20.05 18.53 39.55
CA GLN A 9 19.21 19.60 38.99
C GLN A 9 17.74 19.25 39.18
N TYR A 10 16.93 20.25 39.52
CA TYR A 10 15.51 20.09 39.85
C TYR A 10 14.66 20.58 38.67
N VAL A 11 13.77 19.72 38.16
CA VAL A 11 12.67 20.10 37.28
C VAL A 11 11.41 19.35 37.75
N HIS A 12 10.36 20.08 38.11
CA HIS A 12 9.02 19.56 38.48
C HIS A 12 8.94 18.61 39.69
N GLY A 13 9.71 18.85 40.75
CA GLY A 13 9.48 18.22 42.07
C GLY A 13 9.96 16.76 42.21
N GLU A 14 10.36 16.09 41.13
CA GLU A 14 10.95 14.75 41.18
C GLU A 14 12.49 14.80 41.02
N LYS A 15 13.21 14.04 41.85
CA LYS A 15 14.68 14.06 41.92
C LYS A 15 15.29 13.29 40.74
N MET A 16 15.62 13.99 39.65
CA MET A 16 16.50 13.45 38.62
C MET A 16 17.97 13.46 39.06
N LYS A 17 18.65 12.32 38.91
CA LYS A 17 20.07 12.18 39.25
C LYS A 17 20.88 11.88 37.98
N LYS A 18 21.85 12.74 37.68
CA LYS A 18 22.78 12.52 36.57
C LYS A 18 23.81 11.44 36.93
N LEU A 19 23.98 10.48 36.03
CA LEU A 19 24.96 9.41 36.13
C LEU A 19 25.99 9.55 34.99
N HIS A 20 27.25 9.23 35.27
CA HIS A 20 28.30 9.20 34.26
C HIS A 20 28.26 7.90 33.46
N SER A 21 28.65 7.95 32.19
CA SER A 21 28.82 6.76 31.36
C SER A 21 29.92 5.85 31.89
N SER A 22 29.81 4.56 31.59
CA SER A 22 30.71 3.53 32.10
C SER A 22 30.78 2.35 31.14
N ASN A 23 32.01 1.96 30.79
CA ASN A 23 32.26 0.77 29.96
C ASN A 23 32.09 -0.55 30.75
N ARG A 24 31.95 -0.48 32.07
CA ARG A 24 31.84 -1.65 32.95
C ARG A 24 30.40 -2.09 33.20
N GLY A 25 29.43 -1.23 32.90
CA GLY A 25 28.01 -1.45 33.16
C GLY A 25 27.37 -0.29 33.91
N LEU A 26 26.11 -0.47 34.32
CA LEU A 26 25.34 0.51 35.07
C LEU A 26 25.40 0.17 36.57
N THR A 27 26.01 1.04 37.36
CA THR A 27 26.07 0.89 38.82
C THR A 27 25.60 2.17 39.49
N PHE A 28 24.60 2.08 40.37
CA PHE A 28 24.12 3.21 41.15
C PHE A 28 23.50 2.75 42.46
N SER A 29 23.38 3.67 43.42
CA SER A 29 22.73 3.40 44.70
C SER A 29 21.69 4.46 45.03
N ILE A 30 20.61 4.03 45.67
CA ILE A 30 19.53 4.89 46.16
C ILE A 30 19.29 4.67 47.65
N THR A 31 18.66 5.63 48.31
CA THR A 31 18.15 5.44 49.67
C THR A 31 17.08 4.35 49.64
N PRO A 32 17.11 3.34 50.54
CA PRO A 32 16.14 2.27 50.53
C PRO A 32 14.71 2.77 50.73
N ASN A 33 13.76 2.10 50.10
CA ASN A 33 12.32 2.30 50.33
C ASN A 33 11.61 0.93 50.35
N GLU A 34 10.29 0.93 50.50
CA GLU A 34 9.48 -0.30 50.61
C GLU A 34 9.66 -1.28 49.43
N GLN A 35 9.98 -0.77 48.24
CA GLN A 35 10.13 -1.59 47.04
C GLN A 35 11.59 -1.94 46.74
N TYR A 36 12.50 -1.03 47.06
CA TYR A 36 13.92 -1.13 46.74
C TYR A 36 14.74 -1.08 48.01
N TYR A 37 14.84 -2.22 48.69
CA TYR A 37 15.65 -2.40 49.88
C TYR A 37 16.72 -3.48 49.68
N PRO A 38 17.87 -3.39 50.38
CA PRO A 38 18.89 -4.44 50.31
C PRO A 38 18.31 -5.80 50.66
N GLY A 39 18.53 -6.79 49.80
CA GLY A 39 17.97 -8.14 49.94
C GLY A 39 16.69 -8.39 49.14
N GLY A 40 15.97 -7.35 48.71
CA GLY A 40 14.87 -7.45 47.76
C GLY A 40 15.35 -7.88 46.37
N HIS A 41 14.41 -8.18 45.47
CA HIS A 41 14.70 -8.61 44.10
C HIS A 41 14.16 -7.62 43.07
N TYR A 42 14.82 -7.59 41.91
CA TYR A 42 14.41 -6.79 40.77
C TYR A 42 14.65 -7.52 39.46
N ILE A 43 13.89 -7.13 38.45
CA ILE A 43 14.17 -7.43 37.05
C ILE A 43 14.45 -6.14 36.31
N TYR A 44 15.07 -6.24 35.15
CA TYR A 44 15.34 -5.08 34.33
C TYR A 44 15.20 -5.39 32.85
N GLU A 45 14.88 -4.35 32.09
CA GLU A 45 14.69 -4.37 30.66
C GLU A 45 15.62 -3.32 30.05
N VAL A 46 16.34 -3.70 28.99
CA VAL A 46 17.22 -2.79 28.25
C VAL A 46 16.52 -2.43 26.95
N ARG A 47 16.20 -1.14 26.78
CA ARG A 47 15.62 -0.56 25.56
C ARG A 47 16.70 0.26 24.83
N PRO A 48 16.47 0.68 23.57
CA PRO A 48 17.45 1.44 22.79
C PRO A 48 17.96 2.72 23.48
N THR A 49 17.11 3.40 24.26
CA THR A 49 17.41 4.71 24.88
C THR A 49 17.27 4.73 26.41
N CYS A 50 16.93 3.61 27.05
CA CYS A 50 16.85 3.55 28.52
C CYS A 50 16.98 2.13 29.08
N ILE A 51 17.25 2.05 30.38
CA ILE A 51 17.22 0.82 31.19
C ILE A 51 16.14 1.01 32.25
N ILE A 52 15.15 0.12 32.25
CA ILE A 52 14.04 0.14 33.22
C ILE A 52 14.25 -0.99 34.22
N ILE A 53 14.22 -0.66 35.51
CA ILE A 53 14.38 -1.59 36.63
C ILE A 53 13.06 -1.61 37.40
N ARG A 54 12.52 -2.80 37.69
CA ARG A 54 11.24 -2.97 38.40
C ARG A 54 11.43 -3.90 39.60
N PRO A 55 10.73 -3.67 40.72
CA PRO A 55 10.75 -4.59 41.84
C PRO A 55 10.13 -5.92 41.40
N SER A 56 10.60 -7.02 41.95
CA SER A 56 10.11 -8.35 41.60
C SER A 56 10.20 -9.29 42.79
N LYS A 57 9.40 -10.36 42.78
CA LYS A 57 9.48 -11.46 43.75
C LYS A 57 10.67 -12.39 43.49
N SER A 58 11.23 -12.36 42.27
CA SER A 58 12.38 -13.15 41.83
C SER A 58 13.28 -12.36 40.86
N GLY A 59 14.50 -12.81 40.61
CA GLY A 59 15.43 -12.15 39.68
C GLY A 59 16.74 -11.75 40.36
N LEU A 60 17.27 -10.57 40.02
CA LEU A 60 18.51 -10.07 40.59
C LEU A 60 18.29 -9.52 42.00
N LYS A 61 19.22 -9.81 42.90
CA LYS A 61 19.16 -9.36 44.29
C LYS A 61 19.75 -7.95 44.43
N ILE A 62 19.04 -7.07 45.13
CA ILE A 62 19.51 -5.73 45.47
C ILE A 62 20.61 -5.85 46.53
N SER A 63 21.80 -5.33 46.21
CA SER A 63 22.96 -5.38 47.09
C SER A 63 22.94 -4.25 48.12
N LYS A 64 23.72 -4.38 49.19
CA LYS A 64 23.90 -3.33 50.19
C LYS A 64 25.16 -2.50 49.90
N LYS A 65 25.06 -1.17 49.96
CA LYS A 65 26.22 -0.27 49.96
C LYS A 65 26.21 0.61 51.21
N ARG A 66 27.25 0.51 52.02
CA ARG A 66 27.44 1.37 53.21
C ARG A 66 28.01 2.71 52.77
N SER A 67 27.43 3.80 53.27
CA SER A 67 27.90 5.17 53.05
C SER A 67 27.82 5.94 54.36
N GLY A 68 28.90 5.89 55.15
CA GLY A 68 28.90 6.35 56.55
C GLY A 68 28.00 5.47 57.43
N ALA A 69 27.08 6.11 58.16
CA ALA A 69 26.07 5.42 58.98
C ALA A 69 24.90 4.86 58.16
N ASN A 70 24.71 5.29 56.91
CA ASN A 70 23.57 4.91 56.08
C ASN A 70 23.84 3.65 55.24
N ILE A 71 22.80 2.82 55.08
CA ILE A 71 22.80 1.64 54.19
C ILE A 71 21.92 1.97 52.99
N ASN A 72 22.49 1.92 51.78
CA ASN A 72 21.80 2.17 50.52
C ASN A 72 21.54 0.87 49.74
N ALA A 73 20.46 0.88 48.96
CA ALA A 73 20.15 -0.14 47.96
C ALA A 73 21.07 0.07 46.74
N LEU A 74 21.91 -0.93 46.42
CA LEU A 74 22.88 -0.90 45.34
C LEU A 74 22.41 -1.79 44.18
N PHE A 75 22.38 -1.18 43.01
CA PHE A 75 22.09 -1.82 41.73
C PHE A 75 23.38 -1.89 40.92
N ASP A 76 23.71 -3.09 40.43
CA ASP A 76 24.90 -3.32 39.62
C ASP A 76 24.54 -4.22 38.44
N LEU A 77 24.44 -3.63 37.25
CA LEU A 77 23.99 -4.30 36.03
C LEU A 77 25.14 -4.37 35.01
N ARG A 78 25.59 -5.59 34.71
CA ARG A 78 26.80 -5.84 33.89
C ARG A 78 26.59 -6.70 32.65
N SER A 79 25.33 -7.03 32.31
CA SER A 79 25.05 -7.84 31.12
C SER A 79 25.57 -7.15 29.85
N LYS A 80 25.84 -7.95 28.80
CA LYS A 80 26.35 -7.43 27.52
C LYS A 80 25.45 -6.31 26.98
N LYS A 81 24.13 -6.50 27.01
CA LYS A 81 23.13 -5.51 26.59
C LYS A 81 23.22 -4.19 27.37
N VAL A 82 23.43 -4.24 28.70
CA VAL A 82 23.59 -3.03 29.54
C VAL A 82 24.88 -2.31 29.21
N ARG A 83 26.00 -3.04 29.06
CA ARG A 83 27.29 -2.44 28.70
C ARG A 83 27.23 -1.77 27.33
N ASP A 84 26.59 -2.40 26.35
CA ASP A 84 26.40 -1.85 25.01
C ASP A 84 25.53 -0.58 25.03
N ALA A 85 24.47 -0.55 25.85
CA ALA A 85 23.61 0.62 26.00
C ALA A 85 24.37 1.80 26.64
N VAL A 86 25.06 1.57 27.76
CA VAL A 86 25.66 2.62 28.60
C VAL A 86 26.97 3.17 28.03
N SER A 87 27.78 2.32 27.38
CA SER A 87 29.08 2.74 26.81
C SER A 87 28.96 3.75 25.68
N ARG A 88 27.82 3.78 24.99
CA ARG A 88 27.55 4.67 23.86
C ARG A 88 26.96 6.02 24.26
N CYS A 89 26.78 6.27 25.56
CA CYS A 89 26.15 7.47 26.08
C CYS A 89 27.18 8.54 26.46
N SER A 90 26.81 9.80 26.24
CA SER A 90 27.54 10.96 26.76
C SER A 90 27.28 11.14 28.26
N HIS A 91 26.03 10.94 28.68
CA HIS A 91 25.65 10.87 30.09
C HIS A 91 24.35 10.09 30.25
N MET A 92 23.97 9.79 31.48
CA MET A 92 22.70 9.15 31.79
C MET A 92 21.93 9.98 32.81
N GLU A 93 20.61 9.86 32.77
CA GLU A 93 19.72 10.47 33.75
C GLU A 93 18.88 9.40 34.40
N MET A 94 18.88 9.37 35.73
CA MET A 94 18.14 8.40 36.50
C MET A 94 16.98 9.07 37.22
N GLU A 95 15.84 8.42 37.12
CA GLU A 95 14.59 8.79 37.77
C GLU A 95 14.07 7.57 38.56
N VAL A 96 13.72 7.80 39.82
CA VAL A 96 13.18 6.77 40.71
C VAL A 96 11.70 7.05 40.87
N LEU A 97 10.86 6.21 40.28
CA LEU A 97 9.41 6.30 40.35
C LEU A 97 8.86 5.31 41.39
N GLN A 98 7.56 5.42 41.65
CA GLN A 98 6.88 4.57 42.63
C GLN A 98 6.87 3.09 42.27
N ASP A 99 7.02 2.67 41.02
CA ASP A 99 6.96 1.25 40.59
C ASP A 99 8.16 0.79 39.76
N LYS A 100 9.06 1.72 39.39
CA LYS A 100 10.20 1.48 38.51
C LYS A 100 11.31 2.51 38.72
N ILE A 101 12.53 2.14 38.38
CA ILE A 101 13.66 3.07 38.20
C ILE A 101 13.95 3.13 36.71
N ILE A 102 14.03 4.32 36.15
CA ILE A 102 14.37 4.54 34.74
C ILE A 102 15.74 5.20 34.67
N VAL A 103 16.65 4.59 33.92
CA VAL A 103 17.94 5.18 33.57
C VAL A 103 17.97 5.49 32.08
N ARG A 104 17.78 6.75 31.72
CA ARG A 104 17.82 7.27 30.35
C ARG A 104 19.27 7.39 29.89
N CYS A 105 19.52 6.93 28.66
CA CYS A 105 20.83 6.83 28.03
C CYS A 105 20.98 7.96 26.99
N ILE A 106 21.65 9.07 27.34
CA ILE A 106 21.67 10.29 26.52
C ILE A 106 22.97 10.37 25.71
N ARG A 107 22.86 10.63 24.41
CA ARG A 107 23.99 10.81 23.47
C ARG A 107 24.07 12.25 23.01
N SER A 108 25.26 12.84 22.99
CA SER A 108 25.46 14.20 22.45
C SER A 108 25.79 14.11 20.96
N ILE A 109 25.03 14.80 20.12
CA ILE A 109 25.37 14.95 18.70
C ILE A 109 26.39 16.08 18.56
N LYS A 110 27.54 15.80 17.92
CA LYS A 110 28.65 16.76 17.76
C LYS A 110 28.61 17.56 16.45
N ASP A 111 27.76 17.17 15.49
CA ASP A 111 27.72 17.76 14.16
C ASP A 111 26.76 18.97 14.10
N LYS A 112 27.13 20.03 13.36
CA LYS A 112 26.33 21.27 13.22
C LYS A 112 25.10 21.12 12.30
N ILE A 113 25.13 20.17 11.37
CA ILE A 113 24.02 19.85 10.47
C ILE A 113 23.90 18.34 10.45
N VAL A 114 22.71 17.85 10.80
CA VAL A 114 22.44 16.42 11.01
C VAL A 114 21.09 16.10 10.35
N PRO A 115 20.97 15.03 9.55
CA PRO A 115 19.69 14.59 9.02
C PRO A 115 18.69 14.31 10.16
N ILE A 116 17.43 14.71 10.00
CA ILE A 116 16.42 14.66 11.08
C ILE A 116 16.14 13.22 11.52
N GLU A 117 16.32 12.27 10.61
CA GLU A 117 16.22 10.83 10.85
C GLU A 117 17.27 10.36 11.86
N ARG A 118 18.48 10.96 11.85
CA ARG A 118 19.56 10.68 12.79
C ARG A 118 19.32 11.32 14.17
N VAL A 119 18.62 12.46 14.21
CA VAL A 119 18.21 13.11 15.47
C VAL A 119 17.08 12.32 16.15
N LEU A 120 16.07 11.89 15.38
CA LEU A 120 14.94 11.09 15.85
C LEU A 120 15.36 9.67 16.28
N ALA A 121 16.40 9.12 15.67
CA ALA A 121 16.95 7.82 16.04
C ALA A 121 17.86 7.85 17.30
N GLU A 122 18.42 9.01 17.67
CA GLU A 122 19.50 9.06 18.69
C GLU A 122 19.28 10.00 19.90
N LEU A 123 18.26 10.87 19.93
CA LEU A 123 18.10 11.86 21.02
C LEU A 123 16.69 11.96 21.60
N SER A 124 16.59 11.94 22.94
CA SER A 124 15.46 12.50 23.68
C SER A 124 15.73 13.97 23.97
N VAL A 125 14.92 14.89 23.45
CA VAL A 125 15.09 16.34 23.64
C VAL A 125 14.09 16.87 24.68
N SER A 126 14.57 17.74 25.58
CA SER A 126 13.76 18.37 26.63
C SER A 126 12.64 19.26 26.06
N LYS A 127 11.46 19.16 26.67
CA LYS A 127 10.24 19.92 26.37
C LYS A 127 10.46 21.45 26.37
N VAL A 128 11.46 21.94 27.11
CA VAL A 128 11.79 23.38 27.21
C VAL A 128 12.45 23.89 25.93
N VAL A 129 13.27 23.07 25.27
CA VAL A 129 13.96 23.43 24.01
C VAL A 129 12.95 23.51 22.86
N LEU A 130 11.97 22.60 22.84
CA LEU A 130 10.89 22.61 21.86
C LEU A 130 9.92 23.80 22.06
N LYS A 131 9.62 24.14 23.32
CA LYS A 131 8.76 25.30 23.66
C LYS A 131 9.41 26.64 23.34
N ALA A 132 10.71 26.81 23.59
CA ALA A 132 11.45 28.03 23.27
C ALA A 132 11.53 28.30 21.75
N ALA A 133 11.50 27.25 20.93
CA ALA A 133 11.50 27.36 19.47
C ALA A 133 10.12 27.67 18.87
N ALA A 134 9.03 27.40 19.60
CA ALA A 134 7.66 27.42 19.06
C ALA A 134 6.76 28.54 19.62
N GLY A 135 7.12 29.21 20.72
CA GLY A 135 6.54 30.51 21.11
C GLY A 135 5.05 30.59 21.50
N ILE A 136 4.41 29.53 22.04
CA ILE A 136 2.97 29.56 22.39
C ILE A 136 2.68 28.88 23.75
N GLU A 137 1.90 29.54 24.63
CA GLU A 137 1.46 29.10 25.97
C GLU A 137 -0.02 28.64 26.01
N GLY A 138 -0.29 27.50 26.69
CA GLY A 138 -1.57 27.05 27.34
C GLY A 138 -2.71 26.56 26.42
N GLN A 139 -3.48 25.48 26.65
CA GLN A 139 -3.81 24.59 27.79
C GLN A 139 -3.74 23.10 27.35
N ILE A 140 -3.57 22.18 28.31
CA ILE A 140 -3.24 20.76 28.06
C ILE A 140 -4.40 19.82 28.47
N SER A 141 -4.76 18.87 27.60
CA SER A 141 -5.83 17.88 27.82
C SER A 141 -5.37 16.60 28.54
N ILE A 142 -6.31 15.74 28.95
CA ILE A 142 -6.05 14.50 29.70
C ILE A 142 -5.15 13.49 28.94
N ALA A 143 -5.17 13.52 27.61
CA ALA A 143 -4.29 12.70 26.76
C ALA A 143 -2.83 13.18 26.78
N GLU A 144 -2.63 14.49 26.89
CA GLU A 144 -1.30 15.08 27.02
C GLU A 144 -0.74 14.97 28.45
N TYR A 145 -1.60 14.84 29.46
CA TYR A 145 -1.24 14.45 30.82
C TYR A 145 -0.72 13.00 30.89
N LEU A 146 -1.39 12.05 30.22
CA LEU A 146 -1.01 10.64 30.18
C LEU A 146 0.26 10.36 29.36
N TYR A 147 0.47 11.09 28.25
CA TYR A 147 1.74 11.08 27.51
C TYR A 147 2.90 11.68 28.33
N SER A 148 2.62 12.63 29.23
CA SER A 148 3.64 13.32 30.04
C SER A 148 4.21 12.49 31.20
N ILE A 149 3.53 11.42 31.62
CA ILE A 149 3.94 10.53 32.73
C ILE A 149 4.48 9.17 32.22
N GLY A 150 4.80 9.07 30.92
CA GLY A 150 5.50 7.90 30.34
C GLY A 150 4.68 6.61 30.35
N PHE A 151 3.35 6.73 30.25
CA PHE A 151 2.38 5.64 30.20
C PHE A 151 1.65 5.65 28.86
N SER A 152 2.34 5.33 27.74
CA SER A 152 1.77 5.34 26.38
C SER A 152 1.75 3.99 25.65
N ASP A 153 2.50 2.99 26.11
CA ASP A 153 2.83 1.84 25.25
C ASP A 153 2.18 0.53 25.69
N TRP A 154 0.85 0.45 25.60
CA TRP A 154 0.20 -0.86 25.45
C TRP A 154 -0.56 -0.99 24.13
N ASN A 155 -1.15 0.09 23.60
CA ASN A 155 -1.95 0.00 22.38
C ASN A 155 -1.17 0.09 21.06
N THR A 156 0.10 0.52 21.06
CA THR A 156 0.82 0.71 19.79
C THR A 156 1.75 -0.46 19.44
N THR A 157 2.42 -1.08 20.42
CA THR A 157 3.38 -2.17 20.12
C THR A 157 2.69 -3.47 19.69
N VAL A 158 1.48 -3.76 20.19
CA VAL A 158 0.69 -4.91 19.70
C VAL A 158 0.08 -4.63 18.33
N ASN A 159 -0.29 -3.38 18.03
CA ASN A 159 -0.88 -3.02 16.73
C ASN A 159 0.15 -2.80 15.61
N GLU A 160 1.42 -2.54 15.92
CA GLU A 160 2.48 -2.50 14.90
C GLU A 160 3.06 -3.90 14.59
N GLU A 161 2.95 -4.87 15.50
CA GLU A 161 3.36 -6.27 15.24
C GLU A 161 2.22 -7.19 14.76
N VAL A 162 0.96 -6.78 14.88
CA VAL A 162 -0.17 -7.38 14.15
C VAL A 162 -0.72 -6.32 13.21
N ARG A 163 -0.08 -6.13 12.05
CA ARG A 163 -0.74 -5.42 10.93
C ARG A 163 -2.07 -6.12 10.70
N SER A 164 -3.19 -5.41 10.83
CA SER A 164 -4.48 -5.91 10.35
C SER A 164 -4.36 -6.05 8.84
N VAL A 165 -4.01 -7.25 8.38
CA VAL A 165 -3.91 -7.55 6.95
C VAL A 165 -5.34 -7.63 6.41
N PHE A 166 -5.69 -6.70 5.53
CA PHE A 166 -7.02 -6.67 4.93
C PHE A 166 -7.13 -7.74 3.85
N SER A 167 -7.94 -8.75 4.11
CA SER A 167 -8.28 -9.77 3.13
C SER A 167 -9.05 -9.21 1.93
N VAL A 168 -8.63 -9.64 0.74
CA VAL A 168 -9.20 -9.24 -0.55
C VAL A 168 -9.65 -10.47 -1.33
N MET A 169 -10.89 -10.42 -1.82
CA MET A 169 -11.40 -11.33 -2.84
C MET A 169 -11.39 -10.60 -4.19
N SER A 170 -10.70 -11.17 -5.17
CA SER A 170 -10.71 -10.70 -6.55
C SER A 170 -11.58 -11.58 -7.43
N LEU A 171 -12.52 -10.98 -8.16
CA LEU A 171 -13.40 -11.65 -9.11
C LEU A 171 -13.12 -11.14 -10.51
N PHE A 172 -13.15 -12.01 -11.52
CA PHE A 172 -12.78 -11.67 -12.89
C PHE A 172 -11.35 -11.11 -12.95
N SER A 173 -10.44 -11.77 -12.23
CA SER A 173 -9.10 -11.26 -11.92
C SER A 173 -8.21 -11.10 -13.16
N GLY A 174 -8.52 -11.80 -14.24
CA GLY A 174 -7.70 -11.88 -15.44
C GLY A 174 -6.27 -12.28 -15.09
N ALA A 175 -5.29 -11.62 -15.73
CA ALA A 175 -3.88 -11.80 -15.43
C ALA A 175 -3.44 -11.22 -14.06
N GLY A 176 -4.34 -10.55 -13.33
CA GLY A 176 -4.04 -9.93 -12.04
C GLY A 176 -3.61 -8.47 -12.12
N MET A 177 -3.91 -7.76 -13.21
CA MET A 177 -3.46 -6.36 -13.37
C MET A 177 -4.12 -5.39 -12.38
N LEU A 178 -5.40 -5.58 -12.03
CA LEU A 178 -6.07 -4.80 -10.97
C LEU A 178 -5.54 -5.18 -9.58
N ASP A 179 -5.22 -6.45 -9.41
CA ASP A 179 -4.76 -7.07 -8.16
C ASP A 179 -3.31 -6.70 -7.81
N TRP A 180 -2.47 -6.45 -8.82
CA TRP A 180 -1.03 -6.22 -8.65
C TRP A 180 -0.68 -5.11 -7.65
N PRO A 181 -1.31 -3.92 -7.67
CA PRO A 181 -1.06 -2.88 -6.67
C PRO A 181 -1.49 -3.27 -5.24
N PHE A 182 -2.44 -4.20 -5.08
CA PHE A 182 -2.82 -4.76 -3.79
C PHE A 182 -1.80 -5.79 -3.32
N HIS A 183 -1.38 -6.70 -4.21
CA HIS A 183 -0.34 -7.70 -3.93
C HIS A 183 0.97 -7.07 -3.45
N LEU A 184 1.38 -5.94 -4.04
CA LEU A 184 2.60 -5.23 -3.64
C LEU A 184 2.49 -4.49 -2.29
N ASP A 185 1.29 -4.32 -1.74
CA ASP A 185 1.08 -3.56 -0.51
C ASP A 185 0.85 -4.51 0.68
N PRO A 186 1.75 -4.54 1.69
CA PRO A 186 1.67 -5.48 2.80
C PRO A 186 0.49 -5.25 3.75
N ALA A 187 -0.34 -4.23 3.51
CA ALA A 187 -1.60 -4.05 4.21
C ALA A 187 -2.74 -4.93 3.66
N PHE A 188 -2.53 -5.61 2.52
CA PHE A 188 -3.53 -6.46 1.89
C PHE A 188 -3.03 -7.88 1.69
N GLU A 189 -3.95 -8.83 1.78
CA GLU A 189 -3.73 -10.23 1.40
C GLU A 189 -4.86 -10.64 0.47
N ILE A 190 -4.51 -11.03 -0.76
CA ILE A 190 -5.49 -11.58 -1.70
C ILE A 190 -5.60 -13.07 -1.40
N ASN A 191 -6.62 -13.45 -0.65
CA ASN A 191 -6.83 -14.84 -0.20
C ASN A 191 -7.68 -15.65 -1.18
N TYR A 192 -8.36 -14.98 -2.12
CA TYR A 192 -9.15 -15.62 -3.15
C TYR A 192 -9.14 -14.79 -4.43
N ALA A 193 -8.88 -15.45 -5.55
CA ALA A 193 -9.02 -14.88 -6.87
C ALA A 193 -9.76 -15.87 -7.79
N CYS A 194 -10.52 -15.38 -8.75
CA CYS A 194 -11.23 -16.24 -9.70
C CYS A 194 -11.27 -15.62 -11.09
N ASP A 195 -10.92 -16.42 -12.09
CA ASP A 195 -11.13 -16.13 -13.50
C ASP A 195 -11.40 -17.42 -14.27
N SER A 196 -12.08 -17.35 -15.41
CA SER A 196 -12.40 -18.52 -16.23
C SER A 196 -11.41 -18.74 -17.37
N ASP A 197 -10.53 -17.78 -17.65
CA ASP A 197 -9.48 -17.89 -18.67
C ASP A 197 -8.22 -18.55 -18.09
N ALA A 198 -7.90 -19.75 -18.58
CA ALA A 198 -6.79 -20.55 -18.08
C ALA A 198 -5.42 -19.89 -18.29
N ALA A 199 -5.21 -19.20 -19.42
CA ALA A 199 -3.96 -18.51 -19.72
C ALA A 199 -3.81 -17.25 -18.84
N ALA A 200 -4.91 -16.54 -18.58
CA ALA A 200 -4.91 -15.43 -17.63
C ALA A 200 -4.61 -15.93 -16.20
N CYS A 201 -5.20 -17.06 -15.79
CA CYS A 201 -4.88 -17.68 -14.50
C CYS A 201 -3.41 -18.12 -14.41
N GLU A 202 -2.80 -18.59 -15.50
CA GLU A 202 -1.38 -18.92 -15.52
C GLU A 202 -0.49 -17.69 -15.28
N SER A 203 -0.78 -16.56 -15.95
CA SER A 203 -0.11 -15.29 -15.68
C SER A 203 -0.30 -14.85 -14.23
N TYR A 204 -1.53 -14.94 -13.73
CA TYR A 204 -1.83 -14.58 -12.34
C TYR A 204 -0.99 -15.40 -11.35
N ARG A 205 -0.89 -16.71 -11.54
CA ARG A 205 -0.12 -17.59 -10.64
C ARG A 205 1.37 -17.23 -10.58
N HIS A 206 1.96 -16.87 -11.72
CA HIS A 206 3.35 -16.47 -11.78
C HIS A 206 3.60 -15.13 -11.08
N ASN A 207 2.69 -14.17 -11.25
CA ASN A 207 2.87 -12.84 -10.69
C ASN A 207 2.48 -12.77 -9.20
N ILE A 208 1.30 -13.28 -8.85
CA ILE A 208 0.63 -12.97 -7.57
C ILE A 208 0.55 -14.18 -6.64
N GLY A 209 0.14 -15.35 -7.15
CA GLY A 209 0.11 -16.57 -6.34
C GLY A 209 -0.91 -17.62 -6.79
N ASN A 210 -0.79 -18.82 -6.19
CA ASN A 210 -1.57 -20.01 -6.54
C ASN A 210 -3.00 -20.03 -5.98
N HIS A 211 -3.43 -19.02 -5.22
CA HIS A 211 -4.78 -18.93 -4.67
C HIS A 211 -5.85 -18.64 -5.73
N ILE A 212 -5.48 -18.28 -6.96
CA ILE A 212 -6.44 -18.12 -8.05
C ILE A 212 -7.06 -19.45 -8.47
N VAL A 213 -8.38 -19.47 -8.51
CA VAL A 213 -9.19 -20.58 -8.99
C VAL A 213 -9.58 -20.33 -10.44
N CYS A 214 -9.16 -21.22 -11.34
CA CYS A 214 -9.58 -21.19 -12.73
C CYS A 214 -10.98 -21.81 -12.85
N ARG A 215 -12.01 -20.98 -12.76
CA ARG A 215 -13.41 -21.42 -12.74
C ARG A 215 -14.34 -20.31 -13.23
N ASP A 216 -15.50 -20.72 -13.74
CA ASP A 216 -16.58 -19.78 -13.99
C ASP A 216 -17.13 -19.21 -12.67
N VAL A 217 -17.27 -17.89 -12.60
CA VAL A 217 -17.78 -17.18 -11.42
C VAL A 217 -19.17 -17.67 -10.98
N ARG A 218 -19.98 -18.20 -11.91
CA ARG A 218 -21.31 -18.77 -11.65
C ARG A 218 -21.26 -19.98 -10.71
N GLU A 219 -20.11 -20.65 -10.66
CA GLU A 219 -19.86 -21.81 -9.81
C GLU A 219 -19.15 -21.44 -8.49
N VAL A 220 -18.92 -20.14 -8.26
CA VAL A 220 -18.28 -19.64 -7.04
C VAL A 220 -19.34 -19.30 -6.01
N SER A 221 -19.19 -19.85 -4.80
CA SER A 221 -20.00 -19.45 -3.65
C SER A 221 -19.35 -18.25 -2.95
N GLY A 222 -20.18 -17.35 -2.43
CA GLY A 222 -19.77 -16.20 -1.66
C GLY A 222 -19.74 -16.43 -0.15
N LYS A 223 -19.51 -17.67 0.29
CA LYS A 223 -19.34 -18.01 1.72
C LYS A 223 -17.87 -18.24 2.04
N ILE A 224 -16.99 -17.35 1.58
CA ILE A 224 -15.54 -17.46 1.78
C ILE A 224 -15.15 -16.55 2.96
N PRO A 225 -14.68 -17.12 4.08
CA PRO A 225 -14.41 -16.37 5.30
C PRO A 225 -13.12 -15.54 5.23
N PRO A 226 -13.02 -14.52 6.09
CA PRO A 226 -13.69 -13.23 5.94
C PRO A 226 -13.01 -12.37 4.86
N GLN A 227 -13.78 -11.55 4.14
CA GLN A 227 -13.29 -10.60 3.13
C GLN A 227 -13.58 -9.17 3.56
N HIS A 228 -12.55 -8.35 3.74
CA HIS A 228 -12.74 -6.91 3.97
C HIS A 228 -13.12 -6.20 2.67
N LEU A 229 -12.52 -6.63 1.56
CA LEU A 229 -12.65 -5.99 0.26
C LEU A 229 -12.95 -7.02 -0.83
N ILE A 230 -13.95 -6.74 -1.67
CA ILE A 230 -14.13 -7.43 -2.96
C ILE A 230 -13.76 -6.46 -4.08
N ILE A 231 -12.91 -6.88 -5.02
CA ILE A 231 -12.58 -6.14 -6.24
C ILE A 231 -12.91 -6.99 -7.47
N GLY A 232 -13.25 -6.36 -8.59
CA GLY A 232 -13.36 -7.09 -9.85
C GLY A 232 -13.89 -6.28 -11.02
N GLY A 233 -13.76 -6.87 -12.21
CA GLY A 233 -14.21 -6.31 -13.47
C GLY A 233 -15.18 -7.22 -14.21
N PRO A 234 -16.44 -7.37 -13.76
CA PRO A 234 -17.42 -8.24 -14.40
C PRO A 234 -17.61 -7.84 -15.87
N SER A 235 -17.46 -8.82 -16.77
CA SER A 235 -17.57 -8.54 -18.20
C SER A 235 -19.00 -8.15 -18.58
N CYS A 236 -19.17 -6.95 -19.14
CA CYS A 236 -20.44 -6.51 -19.68
C CYS A 236 -20.53 -6.92 -21.16
N LYS A 237 -21.07 -8.11 -21.41
CA LYS A 237 -21.26 -8.67 -22.76
C LYS A 237 -22.08 -7.82 -23.76
N PRO A 238 -22.93 -6.82 -23.40
CA PRO A 238 -23.64 -6.05 -24.43
C PRO A 238 -22.74 -5.17 -25.31
N PHE A 239 -21.47 -4.95 -24.94
CA PHE A 239 -20.60 -4.00 -25.63
C PHE A 239 -19.82 -4.56 -26.82
N SER A 240 -19.86 -5.87 -27.07
CA SER A 240 -19.30 -6.43 -28.31
C SER A 240 -20.38 -6.45 -29.40
N SER A 241 -20.40 -5.40 -30.23
CA SER A 241 -21.23 -5.30 -31.43
C SER A 241 -20.99 -6.42 -32.47
N SER A 242 -20.10 -7.37 -32.21
CA SER A 242 -19.65 -8.40 -33.15
C SER A 242 -20.18 -9.81 -32.89
N ASN A 243 -20.69 -10.14 -31.70
CA ASN A 243 -21.03 -11.53 -31.34
C ASN A 243 -22.52 -11.81 -31.10
N ARG A 244 -23.40 -10.83 -31.32
CA ARG A 244 -24.84 -10.92 -31.00
C ARG A 244 -25.60 -12.00 -31.78
N ARG A 245 -25.06 -12.54 -32.89
CA ARG A 245 -25.77 -13.53 -33.73
C ARG A 245 -25.37 -15.00 -33.55
N ARG A 246 -24.26 -15.32 -32.88
CA ARG A 246 -23.68 -16.69 -32.93
C ARG A 246 -23.73 -17.49 -31.63
N ARG A 247 -24.14 -16.89 -30.51
CA ARG A 247 -24.17 -17.55 -29.19
C ARG A 247 -25.54 -17.56 -28.52
N MET A 248 -26.58 -17.10 -29.22
CA MET A 248 -27.96 -17.06 -28.72
C MET A 248 -28.64 -18.43 -28.57
N GLU A 249 -27.98 -19.53 -28.96
CA GLU A 249 -28.66 -20.82 -29.04
C GLU A 249 -28.49 -21.74 -27.82
N ASN A 250 -27.62 -21.48 -26.82
CA ASN A 250 -27.39 -22.52 -25.78
C ASN A 250 -26.98 -22.06 -24.36
N HIS A 251 -27.13 -20.79 -23.97
CA HIS A 251 -26.93 -20.42 -22.55
C HIS A 251 -28.00 -19.45 -22.09
N GLU A 252 -28.70 -19.78 -21.00
CA GLU A 252 -29.42 -18.80 -20.19
C GLU A 252 -28.40 -17.74 -19.77
N ASP A 253 -28.48 -16.56 -20.40
CA ASP A 253 -27.53 -15.46 -20.22
C ASP A 253 -27.70 -14.85 -18.82
N VAL A 254 -27.19 -15.54 -17.79
CA VAL A 254 -26.98 -14.95 -16.47
C VAL A 254 -26.00 -13.79 -16.63
N ASP A 255 -26.43 -12.60 -16.26
CA ASP A 255 -25.64 -11.38 -16.30
C ASP A 255 -24.48 -11.52 -15.31
N LEU A 256 -23.22 -11.48 -15.77
CA LEU A 256 -22.05 -11.63 -14.90
C LEU A 256 -21.95 -10.51 -13.84
N VAL A 257 -22.65 -9.39 -14.05
CA VAL A 257 -22.85 -8.37 -13.03
C VAL A 257 -23.74 -8.88 -11.88
N ASP A 258 -24.76 -9.70 -12.16
CA ASP A 258 -25.57 -10.34 -11.11
C ASP A 258 -24.74 -11.30 -10.27
N GLU A 259 -23.81 -12.04 -10.86
CA GLU A 259 -22.94 -12.94 -10.11
C GLU A 259 -21.99 -12.17 -9.18
N TYR A 260 -21.43 -11.05 -9.65
CA TYR A 260 -20.66 -10.16 -8.79
C TYR A 260 -21.51 -9.64 -7.61
N ILE A 261 -22.74 -9.20 -7.89
CA ILE A 261 -23.67 -8.70 -6.86
C ILE A 261 -24.03 -9.83 -5.87
N ARG A 262 -24.35 -11.03 -6.38
CA ARG A 262 -24.70 -12.20 -5.57
C ARG A 262 -23.56 -12.54 -4.61
N ILE A 263 -22.33 -12.67 -5.11
CA ILE A 263 -21.15 -12.97 -4.29
C ILE A 263 -20.88 -11.84 -3.28
N THR A 264 -21.13 -10.58 -3.64
CA THR A 264 -21.03 -9.45 -2.72
C THR A 264 -22.08 -9.50 -1.60
N GLN A 265 -23.31 -9.92 -1.91
CA GLN A 265 -24.37 -10.08 -0.92
C GLN A 265 -24.11 -11.26 0.01
N GLU A 266 -23.55 -12.36 -0.51
CA GLU A 266 -23.22 -13.56 0.26
C GLU A 266 -22.04 -13.35 1.23
N ASN A 267 -20.96 -12.66 0.81
CA ASN A 267 -19.78 -12.43 1.66
C ASN A 267 -19.91 -11.20 2.56
N TYR A 268 -20.72 -10.23 2.15
CA TYR A 268 -20.96 -8.99 2.89
C TYR A 268 -19.68 -8.20 3.30
N PRO A 269 -18.79 -7.87 2.33
CA PRO A 269 -17.55 -7.16 2.63
C PRO A 269 -17.77 -5.76 3.21
N GLU A 270 -16.73 -5.13 3.72
CA GLU A 270 -16.79 -3.73 4.15
C GLU A 270 -16.82 -2.79 2.96
N ILE A 271 -16.06 -3.13 1.93
CA ILE A 271 -15.97 -2.41 0.67
C ILE A 271 -16.11 -3.40 -0.50
N PHE A 272 -16.82 -2.99 -1.55
CA PHE A 272 -16.69 -3.61 -2.87
C PHE A 272 -16.29 -2.58 -3.92
N VAL A 273 -15.53 -2.99 -4.94
CA VAL A 273 -15.13 -2.17 -6.08
C VAL A 273 -15.39 -2.88 -7.40
N ILE A 274 -16.18 -2.25 -8.26
CA ILE A 274 -16.36 -2.66 -9.65
C ILE A 274 -15.56 -1.72 -10.54
N GLU A 275 -14.58 -2.26 -11.26
CA GLU A 275 -13.88 -1.58 -12.35
C GLU A 275 -14.53 -1.97 -13.69
N ASN A 276 -14.87 -1.00 -14.53
CA ASN A 276 -15.48 -1.29 -15.82
C ASN A 276 -15.29 -0.18 -16.87
N VAL A 277 -15.73 -0.42 -18.10
CA VAL A 277 -15.76 0.62 -19.15
C VAL A 277 -16.73 1.76 -18.78
N PRO A 278 -16.50 3.01 -19.26
CA PRO A 278 -17.36 4.15 -18.95
C PRO A 278 -18.85 3.92 -19.28
N GLN A 279 -19.12 3.12 -20.31
CA GLN A 279 -20.45 2.73 -20.75
C GLN A 279 -21.24 1.94 -19.70
N PHE A 280 -20.58 1.37 -18.69
CA PHE A 280 -21.25 0.74 -17.55
C PHE A 280 -22.20 1.72 -16.82
N ILE A 281 -21.81 3.00 -16.75
CA ILE A 281 -22.62 4.05 -16.11
C ILE A 281 -23.70 4.57 -17.06
N THR A 282 -23.44 4.63 -18.37
CA THR A 282 -24.25 5.41 -19.31
C THR A 282 -25.16 4.59 -20.23
N CYS A 283 -24.88 3.30 -20.45
CA CYS A 283 -25.63 2.51 -21.44
C CYS A 283 -26.97 1.98 -20.94
N GLU A 284 -27.92 1.81 -21.88
CA GLU A 284 -29.32 1.45 -21.60
C GLU A 284 -29.94 2.34 -20.50
N SER A 285 -29.68 3.66 -20.56
CA SER A 285 -30.08 4.62 -19.51
C SER A 285 -29.53 4.29 -18.11
N GLY A 286 -28.32 3.73 -18.05
CA GLY A 286 -27.63 3.40 -16.80
C GLY A 286 -28.04 2.08 -16.16
N LYS A 287 -28.67 1.15 -16.91
CA LYS A 287 -29.23 -0.11 -16.39
C LYS A 287 -28.27 -0.91 -15.48
N PHE A 288 -26.99 -1.01 -15.84
CA PHE A 288 -26.01 -1.76 -15.04
C PHE A 288 -25.73 -1.09 -13.68
N LEU A 289 -25.48 0.22 -13.67
CA LEU A 289 -25.34 0.98 -12.44
C LEU A 289 -26.65 0.95 -11.62
N SER A 290 -27.79 1.13 -12.27
CA SER A 290 -29.12 1.05 -11.63
C SER A 290 -29.34 -0.30 -10.96
N LYS A 291 -28.86 -1.40 -11.56
CA LYS A 291 -28.94 -2.75 -10.99
C LYS A 291 -28.09 -2.87 -9.72
N VAL A 292 -26.86 -2.37 -9.75
CA VAL A 292 -25.97 -2.33 -8.59
C VAL A 292 -26.60 -1.49 -7.46
N LEU A 293 -27.09 -0.29 -7.79
CA LEU A 293 -27.78 0.58 -6.83
C LEU A 293 -29.02 -0.11 -6.25
N GLN A 294 -29.91 -0.66 -7.07
CA GLN A 294 -31.13 -1.32 -6.60
C GLN A 294 -30.82 -2.47 -5.64
N LYS A 295 -29.83 -3.30 -5.95
CA LYS A 295 -29.53 -4.52 -5.18
C LYS A 295 -28.61 -4.31 -3.98
N LEU A 296 -27.77 -3.25 -3.96
CA LEU A 296 -26.74 -3.07 -2.93
C LEU A 296 -26.86 -1.74 -2.14
N SER A 297 -27.59 -0.72 -2.63
CA SER A 297 -27.64 0.60 -1.93
C SER A 297 -28.29 0.55 -0.55
N HIS A 298 -29.17 -0.41 -0.28
CA HIS A 298 -29.79 -0.60 1.03
C HIS A 298 -28.79 -0.99 2.13
N ARG A 299 -27.57 -1.41 1.76
CA ARG A 299 -26.50 -1.84 2.68
C ARG A 299 -25.19 -1.07 2.50
N TYR A 300 -24.99 -0.41 1.37
CA TYR A 300 -23.75 0.26 1.03
C TYR A 300 -24.02 1.68 0.58
N THR A 301 -23.18 2.61 1.05
CA THR A 301 -23.05 3.93 0.41
C THR A 301 -22.25 3.74 -0.87
N ILE A 302 -22.90 3.93 -2.02
CA ILE A 302 -22.29 3.70 -3.34
C ILE A 302 -21.91 5.04 -3.97
N THR A 303 -20.65 5.13 -4.40
CA THR A 303 -20.13 6.23 -5.22
C THR A 303 -19.66 5.68 -6.56
N SER A 304 -19.68 6.52 -7.58
CA SER A 304 -19.12 6.16 -8.89
C SER A 304 -18.44 7.37 -9.53
N ASN A 305 -17.38 7.12 -10.30
CA ASN A 305 -16.71 8.15 -11.09
C ASN A 305 -16.08 7.55 -12.35
N ILE A 306 -15.89 8.38 -13.37
CA ILE A 306 -15.07 8.03 -14.54
C ILE A 306 -13.67 8.58 -14.33
N VAL A 307 -12.69 7.69 -14.30
CA VAL A 307 -11.27 8.02 -14.15
C VAL A 307 -10.57 7.82 -15.48
N ARG A 308 -9.73 8.78 -15.87
CA ARG A 308 -8.84 8.67 -17.01
C ARG A 308 -7.42 8.41 -16.53
N ASP A 309 -6.78 7.40 -17.10
CA ASP A 309 -5.47 6.89 -16.68
C ASP A 309 -4.38 7.99 -16.65
N CYS A 310 -4.18 8.75 -17.73
CA CYS A 310 -3.19 9.83 -17.74
C CYS A 310 -3.49 10.98 -16.77
N ASP A 311 -4.76 11.21 -16.38
CA ASP A 311 -5.09 12.27 -15.42
C ASP A 311 -4.59 11.93 -14.00
N ILE A 312 -4.25 10.66 -13.73
CA ILE A 312 -3.76 10.16 -12.45
C ILE A 312 -2.33 9.61 -12.51
N GLY A 313 -1.56 10.01 -13.52
CA GLY A 313 -0.15 9.62 -13.66
C GLY A 313 0.09 8.32 -14.43
N GLY A 314 -0.91 7.80 -15.13
CA GLY A 314 -0.74 6.76 -16.14
C GLY A 314 -0.24 7.31 -17.48
N TYR A 315 -0.08 6.43 -18.47
CA TYR A 315 0.47 6.76 -19.79
C TYR A 315 -0.58 6.81 -20.90
N THR A 316 -1.82 6.38 -20.62
CA THR A 316 -2.85 6.17 -21.64
C THR A 316 -4.02 7.12 -21.51
N THR A 317 -4.76 7.32 -22.60
CA THR A 317 -6.05 8.02 -22.56
C THR A 317 -7.22 7.15 -22.08
N ARG A 318 -6.95 5.92 -21.59
CA ARG A 318 -7.95 4.94 -21.15
C ARG A 318 -8.83 5.53 -20.06
N LYS A 319 -10.15 5.41 -20.24
CA LYS A 319 -11.15 5.78 -19.25
C LYS A 319 -11.79 4.52 -18.65
N ARG A 320 -12.09 4.57 -17.35
CA ARG A 320 -12.79 3.52 -16.61
C ARG A 320 -13.79 4.10 -15.64
N ALA A 321 -14.97 3.47 -15.59
CA ALA A 321 -15.94 3.66 -14.54
C ALA A 321 -15.49 2.85 -13.32
N ILE A 322 -15.34 3.53 -12.19
CA ILE A 322 -15.05 2.90 -10.90
C ILE A 322 -16.27 3.11 -10.02
N ILE A 323 -16.84 2.02 -9.53
CA ILE A 323 -17.99 2.01 -8.62
C ILE A 323 -17.51 1.43 -7.29
N ILE A 324 -17.66 2.18 -6.21
CA ILE A 324 -17.24 1.78 -4.87
C ILE A 324 -18.48 1.78 -3.98
N GLY A 325 -18.79 0.63 -3.38
CA GLY A 325 -19.76 0.54 -2.30
C GLY A 325 -19.05 0.33 -0.98
N SER A 326 -19.42 1.09 0.05
CA SER A 326 -18.84 0.99 1.38
C SER A 326 -19.91 1.05 2.45
N ARG A 327 -19.79 0.18 3.45
CA ARG A 327 -20.60 0.23 4.69
C ARG A 327 -19.85 0.86 5.86
N ILE A 328 -18.58 1.22 5.67
CA ILE A 328 -17.68 1.82 6.67
C ILE A 328 -17.48 3.33 6.42
N GLY A 329 -18.51 3.98 5.88
CA GLY A 329 -18.50 5.39 5.51
C GLY A 329 -18.30 5.65 4.01
N LYS A 330 -18.64 6.85 3.58
CA LYS A 330 -18.59 7.25 2.16
C LYS A 330 -17.14 7.36 1.68
N ILE A 331 -16.83 6.69 0.57
CA ILE A 331 -15.53 6.78 -0.12
C ILE A 331 -15.71 7.60 -1.39
N GLN A 332 -15.03 8.74 -1.47
CA GLN A 332 -15.06 9.61 -2.66
C GLN A 332 -13.75 9.41 -3.44
N LEU A 333 -13.84 9.12 -4.74
CA LEU A 333 -12.66 9.16 -5.60
C LEU A 333 -12.21 10.61 -5.79
N PRO A 334 -10.92 10.92 -5.62
CA PRO A 334 -10.43 12.27 -5.81
C PRO A 334 -10.51 12.65 -7.30
N GLN A 335 -10.92 13.88 -7.57
CA GLN A 335 -10.81 14.45 -8.91
C GLN A 335 -9.38 14.96 -9.09
N LEU A 336 -8.54 14.15 -9.72
CA LEU A 336 -7.14 14.46 -9.95
C LEU A 336 -6.90 14.73 -11.43
N LYS A 337 -5.99 15.67 -11.70
CA LYS A 337 -5.44 15.91 -13.03
C LYS A 337 -3.98 16.32 -12.88
N LEU A 338 -3.09 15.34 -12.99
CA LEU A 338 -1.65 15.52 -12.84
C LEU A 338 -1.03 16.07 -14.13
N TYR A 339 -0.08 17.00 -13.99
CA TYR A 339 0.69 17.57 -15.10
C TYR A 339 2.17 17.72 -14.73
N PRO A 340 3.09 17.66 -15.72
CA PRO A 340 2.83 17.27 -17.12
C PRO A 340 2.39 15.80 -17.21
N PHE A 341 1.69 15.44 -18.29
CA PHE A 341 1.32 14.03 -18.50
C PHE A 341 2.55 13.20 -18.83
N HIS A 342 2.55 11.95 -18.36
CA HIS A 342 3.56 11.00 -18.78
C HIS A 342 3.42 10.64 -20.25
N THR A 343 4.55 10.36 -20.89
CA THR A 343 4.62 10.20 -22.36
C THR A 343 4.92 8.77 -22.78
N VAL A 344 4.63 8.44 -24.05
CA VAL A 344 5.05 7.17 -24.66
C VAL A 344 6.56 6.96 -24.52
N ARG A 345 7.37 8.02 -24.68
CA ARG A 345 8.83 7.98 -24.51
C ARG A 345 9.24 7.47 -23.12
N GLU A 346 8.61 7.99 -22.08
CA GLU A 346 8.88 7.58 -20.69
C GLU A 346 8.47 6.14 -20.39
N ALA A 347 7.39 5.65 -20.99
CA ALA A 347 6.99 4.25 -20.85
C ALA A 347 7.98 3.32 -21.56
N LEU A 348 8.25 3.59 -22.85
CA LEU A 348 9.05 2.71 -23.69
C LEU A 348 10.54 2.72 -23.32
N SER A 349 11.06 3.79 -22.72
CA SER A 349 12.46 3.85 -22.26
C SER A 349 12.79 2.84 -21.16
N LYS A 350 11.77 2.33 -20.45
CA LYS A 350 11.91 1.29 -19.41
C LYS A 350 12.03 -0.12 -19.99
N VAL A 351 11.69 -0.29 -21.26
CA VAL A 351 11.59 -1.60 -21.91
C VAL A 351 12.97 -2.06 -22.35
N THR A 352 13.41 -3.21 -21.82
CA THR A 352 14.71 -3.81 -22.15
C THR A 352 14.53 -5.28 -22.51
N SER A 353 15.54 -5.86 -23.15
CA SER A 353 15.55 -7.29 -23.52
C SER A 353 15.48 -8.25 -22.33
N LYS A 354 15.61 -7.76 -21.10
CA LYS A 354 15.42 -8.54 -19.87
C LYS A 354 13.96 -8.70 -19.48
N TRP A 355 13.06 -7.89 -20.02
CA TRP A 355 11.63 -7.99 -19.75
C TRP A 355 11.08 -9.25 -20.42
N TYR A 356 10.43 -10.13 -19.66
CA TYR A 356 9.99 -11.45 -20.12
C TYR A 356 9.29 -11.44 -21.49
N ASN A 357 8.36 -10.51 -21.70
CA ASN A 357 7.58 -10.41 -22.95
C ASN A 357 8.20 -9.47 -24.01
N TYR A 358 9.52 -9.23 -23.97
CA TYR A 358 10.20 -8.28 -24.87
C TYR A 358 10.12 -8.71 -26.34
N PHE A 359 10.28 -10.00 -26.63
CA PHE A 359 10.27 -10.53 -28.01
C PHE A 359 8.86 -10.90 -28.50
N ASP A 360 7.82 -10.68 -27.69
CA ASP A 360 6.45 -11.06 -28.01
C ASP A 360 5.80 -10.04 -28.95
N VAL A 361 6.12 -10.14 -30.24
CA VAL A 361 5.58 -9.29 -31.30
C VAL A 361 4.87 -10.10 -32.38
N THR A 362 3.73 -9.60 -32.87
CA THR A 362 3.05 -10.21 -34.01
C THR A 362 3.83 -9.94 -35.29
N THR A 363 4.27 -11.00 -35.98
CA THR A 363 4.86 -10.88 -37.32
C THR A 363 3.80 -10.36 -38.29
N SER A 364 4.09 -9.21 -38.91
CA SER A 364 3.19 -8.57 -39.88
C SER A 364 3.41 -9.14 -41.27
N ARG A 365 2.39 -9.09 -42.12
CA ARG A 365 2.56 -9.41 -43.55
C ARG A 365 3.30 -8.24 -44.23
N PRO A 366 4.06 -8.47 -45.31
CA PRO A 366 4.78 -7.38 -46.01
C PRO A 366 3.88 -6.21 -46.41
N GLU A 367 2.64 -6.49 -46.82
CA GLU A 367 1.66 -5.44 -47.17
C GLU A 367 1.19 -4.63 -45.95
N THR A 368 1.07 -5.28 -44.79
CA THR A 368 0.75 -4.60 -43.53
C THR A 368 1.89 -3.68 -43.11
N GLU A 369 3.15 -4.12 -43.28
CA GLU A 369 4.33 -3.29 -42.97
C GLU A 369 4.44 -2.07 -43.89
N LYS A 370 4.18 -2.24 -45.19
CA LYS A 370 4.08 -1.11 -46.14
C LYS A 370 3.03 -0.09 -45.71
N ARG A 371 1.85 -0.56 -45.31
CA ARG A 371 0.79 0.32 -44.78
C ARG A 371 1.22 1.03 -43.50
N MET A 372 1.89 0.35 -42.56
CA MET A 372 2.42 0.96 -41.35
C MET A 372 3.43 2.07 -41.67
N ALA A 373 4.30 1.86 -42.67
CA ALA A 373 5.31 2.83 -43.11
C ALA A 373 4.71 4.16 -43.62
N LEU A 374 3.47 4.16 -44.09
CA LEU A 374 2.78 5.37 -44.57
C LEU A 374 2.23 6.24 -43.43
N VAL A 375 2.02 5.67 -42.24
CA VAL A 375 1.38 6.38 -41.12
C VAL A 375 2.42 7.18 -40.35
N ARG A 376 2.20 8.48 -40.17
CA ARG A 376 3.09 9.35 -39.37
C ARG A 376 2.85 9.20 -37.86
N PRO A 377 3.82 9.53 -36.99
CA PRO A 377 3.60 9.56 -35.55
C PRO A 377 2.37 10.40 -35.18
N GLY A 378 1.52 9.87 -34.29
CA GLY A 378 0.27 10.50 -33.87
C GLY A 378 -0.90 10.36 -34.86
N HIS A 379 -0.66 9.76 -36.03
CA HIS A 379 -1.68 9.54 -37.06
C HIS A 379 -2.18 8.09 -37.06
N ASN A 380 -3.17 7.81 -37.91
CA ASN A 380 -3.83 6.51 -38.02
C ASN A 380 -4.05 6.10 -39.48
N PHE A 381 -4.97 5.16 -39.72
CA PHE A 381 -5.31 4.66 -41.06
C PHE A 381 -5.58 5.74 -42.11
N LYS A 382 -5.94 6.98 -41.72
CA LYS A 382 -6.22 8.07 -42.67
C LYS A 382 -5.02 8.47 -43.54
N ASP A 383 -3.80 8.19 -43.08
CA ASP A 383 -2.59 8.42 -43.88
C ASP A 383 -2.43 7.35 -44.99
N ILE A 384 -3.12 6.20 -44.89
CA ILE A 384 -3.06 5.11 -45.88
C ILE A 384 -4.07 5.40 -47.01
N PRO A 385 -3.65 5.57 -48.28
CA PRO A 385 -4.54 5.94 -49.39
C PRO A 385 -5.75 5.01 -49.58
N GLU A 386 -5.55 3.69 -49.47
CA GLU A 386 -6.61 2.67 -49.59
C GLU A 386 -7.72 2.85 -48.54
N PHE A 387 -7.38 3.41 -47.39
CA PHE A 387 -8.21 3.46 -46.20
C PHE A 387 -8.71 4.86 -45.84
N ARG A 388 -8.12 5.89 -46.42
CA ARG A 388 -8.31 7.31 -46.08
C ARG A 388 -9.78 7.71 -45.97
N ASP A 389 -10.59 7.32 -46.95
CA ASP A 389 -11.98 7.75 -47.07
C ASP A 389 -12.99 6.76 -46.47
N ASN A 390 -12.49 5.71 -45.79
CA ASN A 390 -13.35 4.72 -45.15
C ASN A 390 -14.00 5.28 -43.87
N LYS A 391 -15.27 5.67 -43.98
CA LYS A 391 -16.06 6.27 -42.90
C LYS A 391 -16.44 5.30 -41.77
N THR A 392 -16.39 3.99 -42.01
CA THR A 392 -16.80 2.98 -41.02
C THR A 392 -15.62 2.42 -40.23
N MET A 393 -14.39 2.81 -40.60
CA MET A 393 -13.18 2.34 -39.95
C MET A 393 -12.91 3.09 -38.65
N HIS A 394 -12.62 2.31 -37.60
CA HIS A 394 -12.33 2.84 -36.27
C HIS A 394 -11.06 3.70 -36.28
N SER A 395 -11.11 4.87 -35.64
CA SER A 395 -10.00 5.85 -35.57
C SER A 395 -8.69 5.28 -35.04
N ASP A 396 -8.78 4.28 -34.17
CA ASP A 396 -7.60 3.70 -33.51
C ASP A 396 -6.90 2.65 -34.39
N ARG A 397 -7.44 2.33 -35.56
CA ARG A 397 -6.84 1.37 -36.48
C ARG A 397 -5.61 1.97 -37.15
N TYR A 398 -4.50 1.22 -37.17
CA TYR A 398 -3.20 1.66 -37.67
C TYR A 398 -2.69 2.92 -36.98
N TYR A 399 -3.02 3.14 -35.70
CA TYR A 399 -2.52 4.31 -34.98
C TYR A 399 -1.02 4.16 -34.69
N ARG A 400 -0.19 5.08 -35.18
CA ARG A 400 1.24 5.14 -34.83
C ARG A 400 1.43 6.00 -33.60
N LEU A 401 2.05 5.43 -32.58
CA LEU A 401 2.37 6.16 -31.35
C LEU A 401 3.28 7.36 -31.65
N ASP A 402 3.07 8.43 -30.90
CA ASP A 402 3.97 9.59 -30.86
C ASP A 402 4.70 9.58 -29.51
N TYR A 403 6.02 9.70 -29.54
CA TYR A 403 6.87 9.63 -28.35
C TYR A 403 6.54 10.73 -27.34
N ASP A 404 6.18 11.92 -27.80
CA ASP A 404 6.01 13.10 -26.95
C ASP A 404 4.54 13.30 -26.52
N SER A 405 3.69 12.32 -26.83
CA SER A 405 2.26 12.30 -26.51
C SER A 405 1.91 11.16 -25.53
N VAL A 406 0.70 11.23 -24.98
CA VAL A 406 0.07 10.11 -24.25
C VAL A 406 -0.35 9.01 -25.23
N SER A 407 -0.29 7.76 -24.81
CA SER A 407 -0.77 6.64 -25.63
C SER A 407 -2.30 6.65 -25.75
N PRO A 408 -2.88 6.24 -26.89
CA PRO A 408 -4.29 5.84 -26.93
C PRO A 408 -4.55 4.67 -25.98
N THR A 409 -5.83 4.31 -25.84
CA THR A 409 -6.21 3.14 -25.05
C THR A 409 -5.61 1.88 -25.67
N ILE A 410 -4.83 1.14 -24.88
CA ILE A 410 -4.36 -0.18 -25.29
C ILE A 410 -5.55 -1.15 -25.23
N VAL A 411 -5.99 -1.57 -26.42
CA VAL A 411 -6.94 -2.68 -26.64
C VAL A 411 -6.16 -3.85 -27.23
N ASN A 412 -6.81 -4.93 -27.68
CA ASN A 412 -6.11 -5.96 -28.43
C ASN A 412 -5.49 -5.37 -29.72
N TRP A 413 -4.20 -5.04 -29.67
CA TRP A 413 -3.49 -4.28 -30.70
C TRP A 413 -3.08 -5.14 -31.89
N ARG A 414 -3.44 -6.42 -31.91
CA ARG A 414 -3.41 -7.25 -33.12
C ARG A 414 -4.67 -7.03 -33.98
N LYS A 415 -5.84 -6.82 -33.35
CA LYS A 415 -7.12 -6.56 -34.04
C LYS A 415 -7.25 -5.10 -34.49
N LEU A 416 -6.74 -4.19 -33.68
CA LEU A 416 -6.61 -2.75 -33.97
C LEU A 416 -5.12 -2.39 -33.89
N PRO A 417 -4.36 -2.53 -35.00
CA PRO A 417 -2.91 -2.30 -35.00
C PRO A 417 -2.51 -0.97 -34.39
N ILE A 418 -1.77 -1.04 -33.28
CA ILE A 418 -1.03 0.09 -32.70
C ILE A 418 0.43 -0.11 -33.11
N ILE A 419 1.00 0.91 -33.75
CA ILE A 419 2.30 0.87 -34.40
C ILE A 419 3.35 1.51 -33.49
N HIS A 420 4.53 0.88 -33.40
CA HIS A 420 5.69 1.45 -32.71
C HIS A 420 6.03 2.86 -33.24
N PRO A 421 6.51 3.81 -32.41
CA PRO A 421 6.74 5.19 -32.86
C PRO A 421 7.63 5.34 -34.10
N THR A 422 8.67 4.51 -34.23
CA THR A 422 9.66 4.60 -35.32
C THR A 422 9.73 3.38 -36.23
N GLU A 423 9.21 2.24 -35.79
CA GLU A 423 9.38 0.97 -36.50
C GLU A 423 8.06 0.57 -37.18
N ASN A 424 8.14 -0.16 -38.29
CA ASN A 424 6.97 -0.58 -39.07
C ASN A 424 6.41 -1.91 -38.57
N ARG A 425 6.20 -2.00 -37.26
CA ARG A 425 5.67 -3.17 -36.57
C ARG A 425 4.66 -2.76 -35.50
N THR A 426 3.87 -3.72 -35.05
CA THR A 426 3.08 -3.55 -33.83
C THR A 426 3.97 -3.54 -32.58
N LEU A 427 3.40 -3.09 -31.47
CA LEU A 427 4.05 -3.18 -30.16
C LEU A 427 4.35 -4.63 -29.76
N THR A 428 5.45 -4.81 -29.04
CA THR A 428 5.68 -6.03 -28.25
C THR A 428 4.73 -6.03 -27.04
N VAL A 429 4.53 -7.19 -26.42
CA VAL A 429 3.73 -7.28 -25.18
C VAL A 429 4.41 -6.51 -24.03
N ALA A 430 5.75 -6.49 -23.94
CA ALA A 430 6.44 -5.66 -22.94
C ALA A 430 6.22 -4.15 -23.16
N GLU A 431 6.25 -3.67 -24.41
CA GLU A 431 5.97 -2.26 -24.74
C GLU A 431 4.54 -1.87 -24.36
N ALA A 432 3.56 -2.72 -24.69
CA ALA A 432 2.17 -2.50 -24.31
C ALA A 432 1.98 -2.55 -22.78
N SER A 433 2.66 -3.47 -22.09
CA SER A 433 2.67 -3.57 -20.62
C SER A 433 3.23 -2.30 -19.96
N ALA A 434 4.33 -1.76 -20.48
CA ALA A 434 4.92 -0.50 -20.03
C ALA A 434 3.97 0.68 -20.21
N LEU A 435 3.26 0.75 -21.35
CA LEU A 435 2.22 1.75 -21.58
C LEU A 435 1.01 1.57 -20.66
N MET A 436 0.73 0.35 -20.18
CA MET A 436 -0.27 0.11 -19.13
C MET A 436 0.24 0.46 -17.71
N GLY A 437 1.48 0.92 -17.59
CA GLY A 437 2.12 1.38 -16.35
C GLY A 437 2.80 0.29 -15.53
N PHE A 438 2.95 -0.92 -16.08
CA PHE A 438 3.63 -2.04 -15.42
C PHE A 438 5.14 -2.00 -15.67
N ASP A 439 5.88 -2.81 -14.92
CA ASP A 439 7.33 -2.98 -15.04
C ASP A 439 7.70 -4.44 -15.32
N GLN A 440 9.00 -4.71 -15.43
CA GLN A 440 9.55 -6.03 -15.77
C GLN A 440 9.17 -7.16 -14.80
N ARG A 441 8.60 -6.85 -13.63
CA ARG A 441 8.16 -7.86 -12.65
C ARG A 441 6.80 -8.47 -12.99
N PHE A 442 6.08 -7.90 -13.95
CA PHE A 442 4.77 -8.41 -14.37
C PHE A 442 4.87 -9.12 -15.73
N GLU A 443 4.56 -10.40 -15.73
CA GLU A 443 4.72 -11.31 -16.86
C GLU A 443 3.37 -11.80 -17.40
N PHE A 444 3.25 -11.91 -18.72
CA PHE A 444 2.11 -12.54 -19.38
C PHE A 444 2.50 -13.89 -19.98
N HIS A 445 1.71 -14.92 -19.68
CA HIS A 445 1.88 -16.31 -20.11
C HIS A 445 0.77 -16.75 -21.08
N GLY A 446 0.91 -17.95 -21.66
CA GLY A 446 0.08 -18.44 -22.78
C GLY A 446 0.65 -18.10 -24.16
N THR A 447 -0.16 -18.19 -25.20
CA THR A 447 0.21 -17.81 -26.58
C THR A 447 0.32 -16.29 -26.73
N ILE A 448 1.02 -15.80 -27.76
CA ILE A 448 1.13 -14.36 -28.02
C ILE A 448 -0.24 -13.66 -28.13
N GLY A 449 -1.24 -14.33 -28.72
CA GLY A 449 -2.60 -13.77 -28.85
C GLY A 449 -3.31 -13.64 -27.50
N GLU A 450 -3.12 -14.61 -26.61
CA GLU A 450 -3.66 -14.58 -25.25
C GLU A 450 -2.96 -13.50 -24.42
N ARG A 451 -1.62 -13.41 -24.47
CA ARG A 451 -0.85 -12.35 -23.78
C ARG A 451 -1.31 -10.95 -24.19
N GLN A 452 -1.50 -10.72 -25.49
CA GLN A 452 -2.02 -9.46 -26.03
C GLN A 452 -3.45 -9.16 -25.55
N GLN A 453 -4.30 -10.18 -25.50
CA GLN A 453 -5.69 -10.03 -25.03
C GLN A 453 -5.75 -9.74 -23.53
N GLN A 454 -4.92 -10.41 -22.72
CA GLN A 454 -4.80 -10.20 -21.28
C GLN A 454 -4.37 -8.74 -20.99
N CYS A 455 -3.28 -8.27 -21.62
CA CYS A 455 -2.79 -6.90 -21.44
C CYS A 455 -3.81 -5.84 -21.88
N GLY A 456 -4.50 -6.03 -23.00
CA GLY A 456 -5.51 -5.07 -23.48
C GLY A 456 -6.79 -5.03 -22.62
N ASN A 457 -7.16 -6.16 -22.02
CA ASN A 457 -8.33 -6.25 -21.14
C ASN A 457 -8.08 -5.64 -19.75
N GLY A 458 -6.87 -5.80 -19.22
CA GLY A 458 -6.58 -5.47 -17.82
C GLY A 458 -6.71 -3.99 -17.44
N CYS A 459 -6.70 -3.76 -16.13
CA CYS A 459 -6.67 -2.43 -15.53
C CYS A 459 -5.26 -1.84 -15.65
N THR A 460 -5.14 -0.52 -15.83
CA THR A 460 -3.82 0.13 -15.79
C THR A 460 -3.31 0.24 -14.36
N TYR A 461 -1.98 0.25 -14.20
CA TYR A 461 -1.36 0.29 -12.88
C TYR A 461 -1.77 1.52 -12.07
N ALA A 462 -1.91 2.69 -12.71
CA ALA A 462 -2.31 3.93 -12.05
C ALA A 462 -3.74 3.85 -11.51
N ILE A 463 -4.69 3.31 -12.30
CA ILE A 463 -6.08 3.13 -11.87
C ILE A 463 -6.16 2.12 -10.71
N GLY A 464 -5.48 0.97 -10.83
CA GLY A 464 -5.43 -0.01 -9.74
C GLY A 464 -4.82 0.57 -8.46
N SER A 465 -3.76 1.37 -8.59
CA SER A 465 -3.11 2.06 -7.46
C SER A 465 -4.03 3.09 -6.79
N LEU A 466 -4.81 3.83 -7.58
CA LEU A 466 -5.81 4.76 -7.05
C LEU A 466 -6.87 4.02 -6.23
N ILE A 467 -7.43 2.94 -6.80
CA ILE A 467 -8.43 2.11 -6.11
C ILE A 467 -7.87 1.58 -4.79
N LYS A 468 -6.68 0.96 -4.84
CA LYS A 468 -5.99 0.45 -3.66
C LYS A 468 -5.78 1.53 -2.60
N LYS A 469 -5.35 2.72 -3.00
CA LYS A 469 -5.11 3.83 -2.06
C LYS A 469 -6.40 4.26 -1.35
N VAL A 470 -7.48 4.50 -2.09
CA VAL A 470 -8.73 5.00 -1.47
C VAL A 470 -9.41 3.96 -0.60
N THR A 471 -9.32 2.66 -0.95
CA THR A 471 -9.86 1.59 -0.09
C THR A 471 -9.00 1.38 1.15
N LYS A 472 -7.66 1.43 1.02
CA LYS A 472 -6.75 1.37 2.17
C LYS A 472 -7.00 2.49 3.17
N GLU A 473 -7.11 3.73 2.70
CA GLU A 473 -7.38 4.88 3.56
C GLU A 473 -8.74 4.77 4.27
N ALA A 474 -9.75 4.17 3.64
CA ALA A 474 -11.03 3.92 4.29
C ALA A 474 -10.94 2.82 5.35
N LEU A 475 -10.30 1.69 5.02
CA LEU A 475 -10.12 0.56 5.94
C LEU A 475 -9.28 0.93 7.16
N LEU A 476 -8.16 1.65 6.96
CA LEU A 476 -7.33 2.13 8.04
C LEU A 476 -8.07 3.13 8.95
N ARG A 477 -8.86 4.05 8.38
CA ARG A 477 -9.67 4.97 9.18
C ARG A 477 -10.74 4.25 10.00
N TYR A 478 -11.31 3.16 9.48
CA TYR A 478 -12.35 2.43 10.19
C TYR A 478 -11.78 1.51 11.27
N HIS A 479 -10.68 0.79 10.99
CA HIS A 479 -10.12 -0.21 11.90
C HIS A 479 -9.00 0.31 12.80
N CYS A 480 -8.32 1.39 12.44
CA CYS A 480 -7.14 1.88 13.16
C CYS A 480 -7.33 3.26 13.81
N ASP A 481 -8.47 3.93 13.61
CA ASP A 481 -8.79 5.21 14.25
C ASP A 481 -9.74 4.98 15.44
N PRO A 482 -9.31 5.18 16.71
CA PRO A 482 -10.10 4.87 17.90
C PRO A 482 -11.36 5.75 18.09
N ILE A 483 -11.58 6.75 17.22
CA ILE A 483 -12.72 7.68 17.30
C ILE A 483 -13.95 7.15 16.53
N LEU A 484 -13.80 6.19 15.61
CA LEU A 484 -14.90 5.70 14.76
C LEU A 484 -15.40 4.30 15.12
N SER A 485 -14.81 3.65 16.12
CA SER A 485 -15.17 2.31 16.58
C SER A 485 -16.14 2.31 17.79
N VAL A 486 -17.19 3.13 17.74
CA VAL A 486 -18.30 3.14 18.75
C VAL A 486 -19.64 2.95 18.07
#